data_AF-W6N652-F1
#
_entry.id   AF-W6N652-F1
#
_cell.length_a   1.000
_cell.length_b   1.000
_cell.length_c   1.000
_cell.angle_alpha   90.00
_cell.angle_beta   90.00
_cell.angle_gamma   90.00
#
_symmetry.space_group_name_H-M   'P 1'
#
loop_
_entity.id
_entity.type
_entity.pdbx_description
1 polymer ?
#
loop_
_entity_poly.entity_id
_entity_poly.type
_entity_poly.pdbx_seq_one_letter_code
_entity_poly.pdbx_strand_id
1 'polypeptide(L)'
;MSLNLKNPTAPSRESRLGAITGYEGNLNDLASRYKDGKLNNRERCFSQSSSCNAGCALGQLSGIKDVAVINHAPSGCMYCNGS
;
A
#
# COMPACT_ATOMS: atom_id res chain seq x y z
N MET A 1 22.49 26.31 -1.54
CA MET A 1 21.85 25.01 -1.85
C MET A 1 20.37 25.17 -1.57
N SER A 2 19.50 25.12 -2.58
CA SER A 2 18.05 25.28 -2.43
C SER A 2 17.42 23.93 -2.11
N LEU A 3 16.76 23.84 -0.96
CA LEU A 3 16.05 22.62 -0.54
C LEU A 3 14.71 22.54 -1.28
N ASN A 4 14.53 21.50 -2.09
CA ASN A 4 13.26 21.25 -2.77
C ASN A 4 12.27 20.59 -1.81
N LEU A 5 11.31 21.36 -1.30
CA LEU A 5 10.26 20.91 -0.37
C LEU A 5 9.00 20.38 -1.09
N LYS A 6 8.97 20.39 -2.42
CA LYS A 6 7.81 19.94 -3.21
C LYS A 6 7.54 18.44 -3.08
N ASN A 7 8.57 17.65 -2.81
CA ASN A 7 8.44 16.22 -2.56
C ASN A 7 8.66 15.95 -1.07
N PRO A 8 7.69 15.32 -0.37
CA PRO A 8 7.78 15.08 1.07
C PRO A 8 8.89 14.07 1.44
N THR A 9 9.30 13.21 0.49
CA THR A 9 10.32 12.18 0.69
C THR A 9 11.11 11.93 -0.59
N ALA A 10 12.38 11.57 -0.46
CA ALA A 10 13.19 11.13 -1.59
C ALA A 10 12.61 9.85 -2.23
N PRO A 11 12.58 9.73 -3.57
CA PRO A 11 12.11 8.52 -4.24
C PRO A 11 13.01 7.33 -3.89
N SER A 12 12.42 6.13 -3.82
CA SER A 12 13.17 4.88 -3.57
C SER A 12 14.24 4.63 -4.63
N ARG A 13 15.21 3.77 -4.33
CA ARG A 13 16.31 3.43 -5.25
C ARG A 13 15.76 2.91 -6.58
N GLU A 14 14.75 2.07 -6.53
CA GLU A 14 14.12 1.41 -7.66
C GLU A 14 13.39 2.43 -8.54
N SER A 15 12.68 3.39 -7.93
CA SER A 15 12.06 4.51 -8.67
C SER A 15 13.09 5.39 -9.36
N ARG A 16 14.26 5.65 -8.74
CA ARG A 16 15.33 6.44 -9.36
C ARG A 16 16.01 5.73 -10.52
N LEU A 17 16.11 4.40 -10.45
CA LEU A 17 16.73 3.58 -11.49
C LEU A 17 15.75 3.17 -12.60
N GLY A 18 14.46 3.53 -12.47
CA GLY A 18 13.42 3.05 -13.39
C GLY A 18 13.21 1.54 -13.33
N ALA A 19 13.61 0.90 -12.22
CA ALA A 19 13.52 -0.54 -12.07
C ALA A 19 12.10 -1.00 -11.78
N ILE A 20 11.71 -2.15 -12.33
CA ILE A 20 10.48 -2.83 -11.93
C ILE A 20 10.64 -3.44 -10.54
N THR A 21 9.74 -3.12 -9.62
CA THR A 21 9.76 -3.65 -8.24
C THR A 21 8.97 -4.94 -8.09
N GLY A 22 8.17 -5.31 -9.08
CA GLY A 22 7.35 -6.52 -9.07
C GLY A 22 6.66 -6.74 -10.42
N TYR A 23 6.33 -8.00 -10.71
CA TYR A 23 5.62 -8.39 -11.91
C TYR A 23 4.56 -9.43 -11.56
N GLU A 24 3.34 -9.23 -12.05
CA GLU A 24 2.23 -10.18 -11.92
C GLU A 24 1.95 -10.77 -13.31
N GLY A 25 2.17 -12.07 -13.47
CA GLY A 25 1.96 -12.78 -14.74
C GLY A 25 2.93 -13.95 -14.92
N ASN A 26 3.04 -14.42 -16.17
CA ASN A 26 3.95 -15.51 -16.54
C ASN A 26 5.33 -14.96 -16.97
N LEU A 27 6.39 -15.75 -16.73
CA LEU A 27 7.74 -15.46 -17.20
C LEU A 27 7.83 -15.20 -18.71
N ASN A 28 7.03 -15.90 -19.53
CA ASN A 28 6.97 -15.68 -20.97
C ASN A 28 6.45 -14.29 -21.33
N ASP A 29 5.42 -13.82 -20.64
CA ASP A 29 4.84 -12.48 -20.82
C ASP A 29 5.82 -11.40 -20.32
N LEU A 30 6.50 -11.63 -19.19
CA LEU A 30 7.57 -10.76 -18.71
C LEU A 30 8.69 -10.60 -19.76
N ALA A 31 9.19 -11.70 -20.32
CA ALA A 31 10.25 -11.68 -21.33
C ALA A 31 9.81 -10.97 -22.61
N SER A 32 8.55 -11.16 -23.03
CA SER A 32 7.99 -10.47 -24.19
C SER A 32 7.89 -8.96 -23.96
N ARG A 33 7.36 -8.53 -22.82
CA ARG A 33 7.22 -7.10 -22.49
C ARG A 33 8.54 -6.39 -22.28
N TYR A 34 9.54 -7.10 -21.76
CA TYR A 34 10.91 -6.59 -21.67
C TYR A 34 11.48 -6.30 -23.06
N LYS A 35 11.33 -7.23 -24.01
CA LYS A 35 11.79 -7.05 -25.40
C LYS A 35 11.09 -5.88 -26.10
N ASP A 36 9.80 -5.69 -25.83
CA ASP A 36 9.02 -4.58 -26.39
C ASP A 36 9.34 -3.21 -25.75
N GLY A 37 10.18 -3.15 -24.70
CA GLY A 37 10.51 -1.92 -23.99
C GLY A 37 9.33 -1.29 -23.23
N LYS A 38 8.22 -2.03 -23.08
CA LYS A 38 6.98 -1.56 -22.44
C LYS A 38 6.89 -1.92 -20.97
N LEU A 39 7.96 -2.49 -20.41
CA LEU A 39 8.00 -2.98 -19.05
C LEU A 39 8.20 -1.81 -18.08
N ASN A 40 7.08 -1.23 -17.63
CA ASN A 40 7.05 -0.16 -16.64
C ASN A 40 6.42 -0.67 -15.35
N ASN A 41 6.89 -0.13 -14.22
CA ASN A 41 6.26 -0.37 -12.95
C ASN A 41 4.83 0.19 -13.01
N ARG A 42 3.83 -0.64 -12.78
CA ARG A 42 2.45 -0.16 -12.75
C ARG A 42 2.31 0.75 -11.55
N GLU A 43 1.61 1.88 -11.71
CA GLU A 43 1.14 2.63 -10.57
C GLU A 43 0.18 1.72 -9.79
N ARG A 44 0.72 1.09 -8.76
CA ARG A 44 -0.03 0.31 -7.80
C ARG A 44 -1.08 1.25 -7.22
N CYS A 45 -2.37 0.95 -7.45
CA CYS A 45 -3.38 1.31 -6.47
C CYS A 45 -2.85 0.79 -5.14
N PHE A 46 -2.69 1.70 -4.17
CA PHE A 46 -2.12 1.42 -2.88
C PHE A 46 -2.75 0.15 -2.29
N SER A 47 -2.09 -1.00 -2.39
CA SER A 47 -2.48 -2.18 -1.64
C SER A 47 -1.99 -1.91 -0.23
N GLN A 48 -2.82 -1.24 0.56
CA GLN A 48 -2.64 -1.20 2.00
C GLN A 48 -2.60 -2.66 2.48
N SER A 49 -1.75 -2.94 3.47
CA SER A 49 -1.73 -4.23 4.15
C SER A 49 -3.16 -4.64 4.53
N SER A 50 -3.43 -5.95 4.58
CA SER A 50 -4.74 -6.49 4.93
C SER A 50 -5.31 -5.93 6.24
N SER A 51 -4.44 -5.41 7.12
CA SER A 51 -4.79 -4.64 8.31
C SER A 51 -4.06 -3.30 8.33
N CYS A 52 -4.72 -2.26 8.84
CA CYS A 52 -4.08 -1.01 9.22
C CYS A 52 -3.91 -0.94 10.75
N ASN A 53 -3.03 -0.06 11.26
CA ASN A 53 -2.82 0.08 12.71
C ASN A 53 -4.12 0.38 13.47
N ALA A 54 -5.05 1.12 12.86
CA ALA A 54 -6.37 1.38 13.45
C ALA A 54 -7.19 0.07 13.58
N GLY A 55 -7.17 -0.79 12.57
CA GLY A 55 -7.80 -2.11 12.62
C GLY A 55 -7.19 -3.03 13.68
N CYS A 56 -5.85 -3.03 13.81
CA CYS A 56 -5.16 -3.79 14.85
C CYS A 56 -5.52 -3.32 16.26
N ALA A 57 -5.54 -1.99 16.49
CA ALA A 57 -5.92 -1.41 17.76
C ALA A 57 -7.37 -1.71 18.12
N LEU A 58 -8.30 -1.60 17.16
CA LEU A 58 -9.71 -1.92 17.38
C LEU A 58 -9.90 -3.41 17.70
N GLY A 59 -9.15 -4.29 17.03
CA GLY A 59 -9.12 -5.72 17.33
C GLY A 59 -8.68 -6.02 18.76
N GLN A 60 -7.61 -5.38 19.23
CA GLN A 60 -7.17 -5.53 20.63
C GLN A 60 -8.19 -4.99 21.63
N LEU A 61 -8.80 -3.83 21.35
CA LEU A 61 -9.81 -3.20 22.21
C LEU A 61 -11.13 -4.00 22.27
N SER A 62 -11.45 -4.78 21.23
CA SER A 62 -12.69 -5.57 21.16
C SER A 62 -12.84 -6.61 22.29
N GLY A 63 -11.73 -7.02 22.93
CA GLY A 63 -11.74 -7.95 24.04
C GLY A 63 -12.07 -7.33 25.40
N ILE A 64 -12.11 -5.99 25.50
CA ILE A 64 -12.37 -5.28 26.75
C ILE A 64 -13.88 -5.16 26.92
N LYS A 65 -14.41 -5.72 28.01
CA LYS A 65 -15.84 -5.64 28.35
C LYS A 65 -16.14 -4.37 29.15
N ASP A 66 -17.40 -3.95 29.11
CA ASP A 66 -17.92 -2.81 29.88
C ASP A 66 -17.26 -1.46 29.54
N VAL A 67 -16.77 -1.30 28.31
CA VAL A 67 -16.20 -0.05 27.80
C VAL A 67 -16.86 0.38 26.49
N ALA A 68 -16.97 1.69 26.28
CA ALA A 68 -17.40 2.26 25.00
C ALA A 68 -16.17 2.71 24.21
N VAL A 69 -15.97 2.18 23.00
CA VAL A 69 -14.89 2.57 22.08
C VAL A 69 -15.45 3.47 20.99
N ILE A 70 -14.98 4.72 20.92
CA ILE A 70 -15.37 5.67 19.88
C ILE A 70 -14.30 5.68 18.78
N ASN A 71 -14.62 5.12 17.62
CA ASN A 71 -13.76 5.15 16.44
C ASN A 71 -14.05 6.41 15.60
N HIS A 72 -13.17 7.42 15.66
CA HIS A 72 -13.31 8.64 14.88
C HIS A 72 -12.77 8.44 13.45
N ALA A 73 -13.57 7.76 12.62
CA ALA A 73 -13.23 7.46 11.23
C ALA A 73 -14.50 7.36 10.36
N PRO A 74 -14.38 7.33 9.02
CA PRO A 74 -15.50 7.02 8.14
C PRO A 74 -16.11 5.65 8.46
N SER A 75 -17.40 5.45 8.14
CA SER A 75 -18.16 4.23 8.46
C SER A 75 -17.51 2.94 7.93
N GLY A 76 -16.78 3.01 6.82
CA GLY A 76 -16.07 1.86 6.24
C GLY A 76 -14.98 1.28 7.15
N CYS A 77 -14.44 2.04 8.11
CA CYS A 77 -13.40 1.55 9.03
C CYS A 77 -13.93 0.57 10.10
N MET A 78 -15.24 0.46 10.30
CA MET A 78 -15.83 -0.54 11.20
C MET A 78 -16.22 -1.86 10.50
N TYR A 79 -16.26 -1.90 9.16
CA TYR A 79 -16.87 -3.01 8.40
C TYR A 79 -15.89 -4.12 7.94
N CYS A 80 -14.60 -4.05 8.26
CA CYS A 80 -13.60 -5.00 7.75
C CYS A 80 -13.41 -6.31 8.55
N ASN A 81 -14.27 -6.63 9.53
CA ASN A 81 -14.13 -7.86 10.37
C ASN A 81 -15.35 -8.80 10.26
N GLY A 82 -15.91 -8.98 9.07
CA GLY A 82 -17.11 -9.82 8.90
C GLY A 82 -17.19 -10.53 7.55
N SER A 83 -16.35 -11.56 7.36
CA SER A 83 -16.57 -12.65 6.40
C SER A 83 -15.83 -13.90 6.87
#